data_AF-A0A3B8Y0S0-F1
#
_entry.id   AF-A0A3B8Y0S0-F1
#
_cell.length_a   1.000
_cell.length_b   1.000
_cell.length_c   1.000
_cell.angle_alpha   90.00
_cell.angle_beta   90.00
_cell.angle_gamma   90.00
#
_symmetry.space_group_name_H-M   'P 1'
#
loop_
_entity.id
_entity.type
_entity.pdbx_description
1 polymer ?
#
loop_
_entity_poly.entity_id
_entity_poly.type
_entity_poly.pdbx_seq_one_letter_code
_entity_poly.pdbx_strand_id
1 'polypeptide(L)'
;MVITIYWLCEIESRDRLAVGETAWMLSQLRQRGYPIDPGFVISGGTWREFMQNLDDSSSILADFPDSPLHLDVDNPRALQSVAQQSRQAIHQVSFPQEWISLLEELIQRFNTPFLMLRSSLASPITAQKSDSSLIFSQVCHNSGQGLELAIKNIWSQLLSAQSLF
;
A
#
# COMPACT_ATOMS: atom_id res chain seq x y z
N MET A 1 -15.82 -4.38 -2.35
CA MET A 1 -14.37 -4.12 -2.41
C MET A 1 -13.63 -5.44 -2.52
N VAL A 2 -12.77 -5.63 -3.52
CA VAL A 2 -12.06 -6.91 -3.72
C VAL A 2 -10.57 -6.76 -3.43
N ILE A 3 -10.03 -7.63 -2.57
CA ILE A 3 -8.59 -7.69 -2.32
C ILE A 3 -7.94 -8.65 -3.33
N THR A 4 -6.90 -8.17 -4.01
CA THR A 4 -6.14 -8.95 -4.99
C THR A 4 -4.75 -9.20 -4.45
N ILE A 5 -4.36 -10.47 -4.41
CA ILE A 5 -3.13 -10.96 -3.79
C ILE A 5 -2.25 -11.67 -4.83
N TYR A 6 -0.94 -11.43 -4.77
CA TYR A 6 0.06 -12.11 -5.58
C TYR A 6 1.09 -12.79 -4.68
N TRP A 7 1.32 -14.09 -4.85
CA TRP A 7 2.39 -14.78 -4.13
C TRP A 7 3.74 -14.44 -4.74
N LEU A 8 4.76 -14.18 -3.91
CA LEU A 8 6.11 -13.87 -4.39
C LEU A 8 6.70 -14.97 -5.28
N CYS A 9 6.26 -16.23 -5.14
CA CYS A 9 6.72 -17.32 -6.01
C CYS A 9 6.03 -17.39 -7.38
N GLU A 10 4.95 -16.66 -7.59
CA GLU A 10 4.07 -16.77 -8.78
C GLU A 10 4.05 -15.48 -9.63
N ILE A 11 4.70 -14.42 -9.18
CA ILE A 11 4.73 -13.14 -9.91
C ILE A 11 5.45 -13.31 -11.26
N GLU A 12 4.77 -12.90 -12.33
CA GLU A 12 5.30 -12.88 -13.68
C GLU A 12 5.63 -11.44 -14.14
N SER A 13 6.24 -11.32 -15.31
CA SER A 13 6.58 -10.01 -15.90
C SER A 13 5.34 -9.12 -16.14
N ARG A 14 4.18 -9.71 -16.41
CA ARG A 14 2.92 -8.97 -16.61
C ARG A 14 2.38 -8.33 -15.33
N ASP A 15 2.76 -8.86 -14.17
CA ASP A 15 2.25 -8.42 -12.87
C ASP A 15 3.07 -7.25 -12.29
N ARG A 16 4.19 -6.90 -12.93
CA ARG A 16 5.14 -5.88 -12.46
C ARG A 16 4.48 -4.55 -12.07
N LEU A 17 3.53 -4.06 -12.88
CA LEU A 17 2.79 -2.83 -12.58
C LEU A 17 1.79 -2.98 -11.43
N ALA A 18 1.27 -4.19 -11.19
CA ALA A 18 0.33 -4.46 -10.11
C ALA A 18 1.04 -4.65 -8.75
N VAL A 19 2.26 -5.18 -8.76
CA VAL A 19 3.01 -5.55 -7.54
C VAL A 19 4.15 -4.58 -7.20
N GLY A 20 4.56 -3.74 -8.14
CA GLY A 20 5.67 -2.79 -7.98
C GLY A 20 7.06 -3.43 -8.13
N GLU A 21 8.07 -2.56 -8.22
CA GLU A 21 9.44 -2.94 -8.58
C GLU A 21 10.11 -3.88 -7.56
N THR A 22 9.98 -3.58 -6.27
CA THR A 22 10.64 -4.34 -5.21
C THR A 22 10.12 -5.77 -5.16
N ALA A 23 8.80 -5.95 -5.15
CA ALA A 23 8.19 -7.27 -5.09
C ALA A 23 8.45 -8.09 -6.36
N TRP A 24 8.38 -7.45 -7.53
CA TRP A 24 8.75 -8.08 -8.79
C TRP A 24 10.21 -8.56 -8.77
N MET A 25 11.15 -7.70 -8.36
CA MET A 25 12.57 -8.06 -8.27
C MET A 25 12.82 -9.21 -7.28
N LEU A 26 12.19 -9.18 -6.10
CA LEU A 26 12.27 -10.27 -5.12
C LEU A 26 11.75 -11.59 -5.69
N SER A 27 10.65 -11.56 -6.44
CA SER A 27 10.15 -12.74 -7.14
C SER A 27 11.14 -13.28 -8.17
N GLN A 28 11.70 -12.41 -9.02
CA GLN A 28 12.70 -12.81 -10.01
C GLN A 28 13.97 -13.39 -9.37
N LEU A 29 14.40 -12.86 -8.21
CA LEU A 29 15.53 -13.42 -7.46
C LEU A 29 15.18 -14.80 -6.90
N ARG A 30 14.00 -14.97 -6.31
CA ARG A 30 13.53 -16.26 -5.80
C ARG A 30 13.46 -17.32 -6.91
N GLN A 31 12.90 -16.98 -8.08
CA GLN A 31 12.82 -17.89 -9.24
C GLN A 31 14.20 -18.32 -9.76
N ARG A 32 15.24 -17.50 -9.52
CA ARG A 32 16.64 -17.83 -9.83
C ARG A 32 17.34 -18.64 -8.74
N GLY A 33 16.64 -19.04 -7.68
CA GLY A 33 17.16 -19.86 -6.59
C GLY A 33 17.82 -19.09 -5.45
N TYR A 34 17.70 -17.76 -5.41
CA TYR A 34 18.16 -16.98 -4.25
C TYR A 34 17.23 -17.20 -3.04
N PRO A 35 17.76 -17.25 -1.81
CA PRO A 35 16.98 -17.46 -0.60
C PRO A 35 16.19 -16.19 -0.26
N ILE A 36 14.96 -16.12 -0.76
CA ILE A 36 14.00 -15.05 -0.46
C ILE A 36 12.87 -15.63 0.38
N ASP A 37 12.60 -14.98 1.52
CA ASP A 37 11.52 -15.38 2.42
C ASP A 37 10.16 -15.48 1.68
N PRO A 38 9.31 -16.44 2.04
CA PRO A 38 7.97 -16.51 1.48
C PRO A 38 7.15 -15.28 1.87
N GLY A 39 6.28 -14.85 0.97
CA GLY A 39 5.48 -13.65 1.16
C GLY A 39 4.46 -13.50 0.04
N PHE A 40 3.54 -12.57 0.24
CA PHE A 40 2.58 -12.15 -0.77
C PHE A 40 2.51 -10.63 -0.85
N VAL A 41 1.90 -10.14 -1.93
CA VAL A 41 1.74 -8.72 -2.24
C VAL A 41 0.26 -8.41 -2.32
N ILE A 42 -0.18 -7.35 -1.65
CA ILE A 42 -1.47 -6.73 -1.90
C ILE A 42 -1.32 -5.80 -3.10
N SER A 43 -2.12 -6.00 -4.14
CA SER A 43 -1.96 -5.28 -5.40
C SER A 43 -2.19 -3.77 -5.26
N GLY A 44 -1.55 -2.99 -6.14
CA GLY A 44 -1.86 -1.56 -6.29
C GLY A 44 -3.30 -1.29 -6.74
N GLY A 45 -3.98 -2.27 -7.36
CA GLY A 45 -5.41 -2.19 -7.68
C GLY A 45 -6.28 -2.16 -6.43
N THR A 46 -5.94 -2.96 -5.42
CA THR A 46 -6.64 -2.96 -4.12
C THR A 46 -6.48 -1.64 -3.39
N TRP A 47 -5.28 -1.06 -3.40
CA TRP A 47 -5.05 0.29 -2.87
C TRP A 47 -5.92 1.33 -3.58
N ARG A 48 -5.95 1.30 -4.93
CA ARG A 48 -6.76 2.23 -5.73
C ARG A 48 -8.25 2.11 -5.41
N GLU A 49 -8.78 0.89 -5.34
CA GLU A 49 -10.19 0.65 -5.02
C GLU A 49 -10.51 1.13 -3.60
N PHE A 50 -9.63 0.88 -2.63
CA PHE A 50 -9.79 1.38 -1.26
C PHE A 50 -9.85 2.92 -1.24
N MET A 51 -8.95 3.60 -1.96
CA MET A 51 -8.94 5.06 -2.04
C MET A 51 -10.18 5.65 -2.72
N GLN A 52 -10.69 5.00 -3.77
CA GLN A 52 -11.94 5.41 -4.43
C GLN A 52 -13.14 5.34 -3.47
N ASN A 53 -13.27 4.24 -2.73
CA ASN A 53 -14.33 4.11 -1.72
C ASN A 53 -14.17 5.11 -0.57
N LEU A 54 -12.93 5.42 -0.18
CA LEU A 54 -12.66 6.44 0.82
C LEU A 54 -13.16 7.80 0.35
N ASP A 55 -12.91 8.17 -0.90
CA ASP A 55 -13.37 9.43 -1.47
C ASP A 55 -14.90 9.54 -1.56
N ASP A 56 -15.56 8.51 -2.08
CA ASP A 56 -17.03 8.48 -2.19
C ASP A 56 -17.72 8.66 -0.83
N SER A 57 -17.07 8.23 0.27
CA SER A 57 -17.62 8.28 1.63
C SER A 57 -17.23 9.54 2.42
N SER A 58 -16.15 10.22 2.06
CA SER A 58 -15.58 11.31 2.87
C SER A 58 -15.21 12.58 2.11
N SER A 59 -15.31 12.58 0.78
CA SER A 59 -14.94 13.68 -0.13
C SER A 59 -13.51 14.21 0.08
N ILE A 60 -12.59 13.37 0.56
CA ILE A 60 -11.22 13.77 0.90
C ILE A 60 -10.36 13.98 -0.34
N LEU A 61 -10.58 13.22 -1.41
CA LEU A 61 -9.86 13.44 -2.66
C LEU A 61 -10.47 14.60 -3.46
N ALA A 62 -11.62 15.14 -3.04
CA ALA A 62 -12.13 16.38 -3.61
C ALA A 62 -11.12 17.53 -3.47
N ASP A 63 -10.20 17.49 -2.51
CA ASP A 63 -9.13 18.49 -2.41
C ASP A 63 -7.78 17.96 -2.92
N PHE A 64 -7.72 17.00 -3.84
CA PHE A 64 -6.47 16.54 -4.47
C PHE A 64 -6.20 17.29 -5.80
N PRO A 65 -4.94 17.31 -6.29
CA PRO A 65 -4.56 18.08 -7.49
C PRO A 65 -5.38 17.74 -8.75
N ASP A 66 -5.82 16.49 -8.88
CA ASP A 66 -6.62 16.01 -10.02
C ASP A 66 -8.14 16.19 -9.81
N SER A 67 -8.56 16.80 -8.70
CA SER A 67 -9.96 17.05 -8.38
C SER A 67 -10.49 18.32 -9.04
N PRO A 68 -11.79 18.38 -9.37
CA PRO A 68 -12.46 19.62 -9.77
C PRO A 68 -12.38 20.76 -8.72
N LEU A 69 -12.14 20.45 -7.45
CA LEU A 69 -11.88 21.41 -6.37
C LEU A 69 -10.35 21.58 -6.27
N HIS A 70 -9.82 22.63 -6.89
CA HIS A 70 -8.39 22.89 -7.04
C HIS A 70 -7.67 23.01 -5.68
N LEU A 71 -6.84 22.03 -5.35
CA LEU A 71 -5.85 22.17 -4.29
C LEU A 71 -4.74 23.13 -4.73
N ASP A 72 -4.49 24.16 -3.94
CA ASP A 72 -3.33 25.03 -4.15
C ASP A 72 -2.05 24.31 -3.69
N VAL A 73 -1.34 23.72 -4.66
CA VAL A 73 -0.08 23.00 -4.44
C VAL A 73 1.07 23.90 -4.00
N ASP A 74 0.93 25.23 -4.16
CA ASP A 74 1.90 26.21 -3.69
C ASP A 74 1.64 26.67 -2.24
N ASN A 75 0.63 26.08 -1.56
CA ASN A 75 0.31 26.36 -0.17
C ASN A 75 0.65 25.18 0.77
N PRO A 76 1.85 25.16 1.38
CA PRO A 76 2.31 24.06 2.23
C PRO A 76 1.37 23.73 3.41
N ARG A 77 0.64 24.73 3.92
CA ARG A 77 -0.31 24.52 5.03
C ARG A 77 -1.56 23.79 4.57
N ALA A 78 -2.08 24.13 3.39
CA ALA A 78 -3.21 23.42 2.80
C ALA A 78 -2.82 21.96 2.52
N LEU A 79 -1.65 21.74 1.91
CA LEU A 79 -1.12 20.40 1.65
C LEU A 79 -0.97 19.55 2.92
N GLN A 80 -0.42 20.13 3.99
CA GLN A 80 -0.27 19.44 5.26
C GLN A 80 -1.63 19.07 5.88
N SER A 81 -2.61 19.96 5.78
CA SER A 81 -3.97 19.71 6.28
C SER A 81 -4.62 18.54 5.53
N VAL A 82 -4.58 18.55 4.20
CA VAL A 82 -5.13 17.47 3.36
C VAL A 82 -4.42 16.14 3.64
N ALA A 83 -3.09 16.14 3.73
CA ALA A 83 -2.31 14.96 4.09
C ALA A 83 -2.68 14.44 5.49
N GLN A 84 -2.93 15.31 6.46
CA GLN A 84 -3.35 14.89 7.80
C GLN A 84 -4.76 14.27 7.79
N GLN A 85 -5.72 14.93 7.14
CA GLN A 85 -7.10 14.45 7.04
C GLN A 85 -7.18 13.10 6.32
N SER A 86 -6.47 12.98 5.20
CA SER A 86 -6.40 11.73 4.42
C SER A 86 -5.88 10.56 5.25
N ARG A 87 -4.78 10.77 5.99
CA ARG A 87 -4.22 9.73 6.87
C ARG A 87 -5.18 9.35 7.98
N GLN A 88 -5.86 10.32 8.60
CA GLN A 88 -6.85 10.03 9.64
C GLN A 88 -8.00 9.19 9.09
N ALA A 89 -8.49 9.50 7.89
CA ALA A 89 -9.59 8.76 7.28
C ALA A 89 -9.21 7.32 6.94
N ILE A 90 -7.99 7.06 6.43
CA ILE A 90 -7.46 5.71 6.24
C ILE A 90 -7.53 4.89 7.54
N HIS A 91 -7.16 5.51 8.67
CA HIS A 91 -7.19 4.83 9.96
C HIS A 91 -8.60 4.57 10.49
N GLN A 92 -9.57 5.42 10.16
CA GLN A 92 -10.96 5.31 10.62
C GLN A 92 -11.79 4.28 9.82
N VAL A 93 -11.46 4.04 8.55
CA VAL A 93 -12.18 3.06 7.73
C VAL A 93 -11.77 1.64 8.12
N SER A 94 -12.69 0.87 8.71
CA SER A 94 -12.48 -0.56 8.95
C SER A 94 -12.40 -1.33 7.63
N PHE A 95 -11.50 -2.31 7.55
CA PHE A 95 -11.48 -3.21 6.40
C PHE A 95 -12.73 -4.11 6.40
N PRO A 96 -13.25 -4.50 5.20
CA PRO A 96 -14.30 -5.49 5.10
C PRO A 96 -13.91 -6.80 5.81
N GLN A 97 -14.87 -7.46 6.47
CA GLN A 97 -14.60 -8.68 7.22
C GLN A 97 -14.05 -9.81 6.32
N GLU A 98 -14.43 -9.82 5.05
CA GLU A 98 -13.92 -10.75 4.05
C GLU A 98 -12.42 -10.56 3.80
N TRP A 99 -11.94 -9.30 3.81
CA TRP A 99 -10.51 -9.01 3.66
C TRP A 99 -9.72 -9.51 4.86
N ILE A 100 -10.20 -9.21 6.07
CA ILE A 100 -9.56 -9.65 7.31
C ILE A 100 -9.47 -11.18 7.33
N SER A 101 -10.58 -11.86 7.03
CA SER A 101 -10.64 -13.32 7.06
C SER A 101 -9.68 -13.96 6.04
N LEU A 102 -9.64 -13.42 4.81
CA LEU A 102 -8.70 -13.90 3.78
C LEU A 102 -7.24 -13.63 4.19
N LEU A 103 -6.94 -12.44 4.68
CA LEU A 103 -5.60 -12.09 5.12
C LEU A 103 -5.12 -12.96 6.27
N GLU A 104 -5.99 -13.27 7.24
CA GLU A 104 -5.70 -14.21 8.32
C GLU A 104 -5.36 -15.62 7.81
N GLU A 105 -6.13 -16.13 6.84
CA GLU A 105 -5.84 -17.43 6.22
C GLU A 105 -4.46 -17.44 5.53
N LEU A 106 -4.10 -16.35 4.84
CA LEU A 106 -2.83 -16.24 4.13
C LEU A 106 -1.64 -16.21 5.10
N ILE A 107 -1.72 -15.43 6.17
CA ILE A 107 -0.60 -15.23 7.11
C ILE A 107 -0.37 -16.41 8.05
N GLN A 108 -1.41 -17.23 8.31
CA GLN A 108 -1.27 -18.47 9.07
C GLN A 108 -0.27 -19.44 8.41
N ARG A 109 -0.09 -19.37 7.08
CA ARG A 109 0.85 -20.22 6.33
C ARG A 109 2.32 -19.97 6.68
N PHE A 110 2.67 -18.83 7.26
CA PHE A 110 4.06 -18.47 7.55
C PHE A 110 4.60 -19.01 8.88
N ASN A 111 3.74 -19.54 9.77
CA ASN A 111 4.12 -20.12 11.06
C ASN A 111 5.16 -19.28 11.86
N THR A 112 4.96 -17.97 11.91
CA THR A 112 5.82 -16.99 12.59
C THR A 112 4.99 -16.09 13.50
N PRO A 113 5.49 -15.64 14.66
CA PRO A 113 4.76 -14.72 15.53
C PRO A 113 4.66 -13.29 14.96
N PHE A 114 5.54 -12.92 14.03
CA PHE A 114 5.63 -11.56 13.48
C PHE A 114 5.73 -11.56 11.95
N LEU A 115 5.20 -10.51 11.35
CA LEU A 115 5.23 -10.25 9.92
C LEU A 115 5.91 -8.90 9.66
N MET A 116 6.66 -8.82 8.57
CA MET A 116 7.21 -7.57 8.06
C MET A 116 6.46 -7.16 6.80
N LEU A 117 5.92 -5.95 6.80
CA LEU A 117 5.23 -5.36 5.67
C LEU A 117 6.11 -4.27 5.08
N ARG A 118 6.21 -4.24 3.76
CA ARG A 118 7.01 -3.28 3.00
C ARG A 118 6.20 -2.77 1.83
N SER A 119 6.38 -1.51 1.47
CA SER A 119 5.81 -0.97 0.23
C SER A 119 6.62 -1.45 -0.98
N SER A 120 5.91 -1.64 -2.08
CA SER A 120 6.50 -1.92 -3.39
C SER A 120 5.75 -1.05 -4.39
N LEU A 121 6.44 -0.04 -4.93
CA LEU A 121 5.83 0.96 -5.80
C LEU A 121 6.06 0.58 -7.26
N ALA A 122 5.03 0.73 -8.08
CA ALA A 122 5.19 0.73 -9.52
C ALA A 122 5.66 2.12 -9.94
N SER A 123 6.88 2.22 -10.46
CA SER A 123 7.38 3.45 -11.06
C SER A 123 7.45 3.27 -12.57
N PRO A 124 6.91 4.19 -13.39
CA PRO A 124 7.28 4.26 -14.79
C PRO A 124 8.81 4.40 -14.86
N ILE A 125 9.46 3.63 -15.74
CA ILE A 125 10.93 3.59 -15.90
C ILE A 125 11.58 4.98 -16.06
N THR A 126 10.80 5.99 -16.45
CA THR A 126 11.20 7.39 -16.63
C THR A 126 11.16 8.27 -15.38
N ALA A 127 10.54 7.84 -14.28
CA ALA A 127 10.51 8.61 -13.03
C ALA A 127 11.74 8.29 -12.16
N GLN A 128 12.90 8.82 -12.57
CA GLN A 128 14.10 8.91 -11.72
C GLN A 128 13.89 10.00 -10.65
N LYS A 129 13.07 9.72 -9.65
CA LYS A 129 13.18 10.38 -8.35
C LYS A 129 13.22 9.30 -7.27
N SER A 130 14.41 9.15 -6.69
CA SER A 130 14.72 8.21 -5.63
C SER A 130 14.19 8.71 -4.29
N ASP A 131 12.87 8.80 -4.13
CA ASP A 131 12.22 9.07 -2.83
C ASP A 131 11.71 7.77 -2.19
N SER A 132 12.28 6.61 -2.59
CA SER A 132 11.99 5.30 -2.00
C SER A 132 12.35 5.20 -0.50
N SER A 133 12.97 6.23 0.08
CA SER A 133 13.33 6.32 1.49
C SER A 133 12.20 6.79 2.41
N LEU A 134 11.05 7.20 1.89
CA LEU A 134 10.02 7.85 2.69
C LEU A 134 8.98 6.92 3.32
N ILE A 135 8.94 5.64 2.90
CA ILE A 135 7.99 4.66 3.44
C ILE A 135 8.74 3.67 4.32
N PHE A 136 8.45 3.73 5.61
CA PHE A 136 9.03 2.84 6.60
C PHE A 136 8.28 1.50 6.64
N SER A 137 9.04 0.42 6.54
CA SER A 137 8.55 -0.93 6.79
C SER A 137 7.84 -1.01 8.15
N GLN A 138 6.76 -1.79 8.21
CA GLN A 138 6.01 -2.04 9.44
C GLN A 138 6.25 -3.47 9.90
N VAL A 139 6.29 -3.68 11.21
CA VAL A 139 6.31 -5.01 11.83
C VAL A 139 5.06 -5.13 12.69
N CYS A 140 4.34 -6.24 12.54
CA CYS A 140 3.15 -6.51 13.33
C CYS A 140 3.12 -7.96 13.80
N HIS A 141 2.25 -8.23 14.77
CA HIS A 141 1.90 -9.60 15.13
C HIS A 141 1.22 -10.30 13.96
N ASN A 142 1.39 -11.61 13.88
CA ASN A 142 0.70 -12.46 12.92
C ASN A 142 -0.78 -12.65 13.34
N SER A 143 -1.58 -11.61 13.14
CA SER A 143 -3.03 -11.57 13.41
C SER A 143 -3.72 -10.62 12.43
N GLY A 144 -5.01 -10.81 12.15
CA GLY A 144 -5.75 -9.96 11.21
C GLY A 144 -5.77 -8.49 11.63
N GLN A 145 -5.99 -8.22 12.91
CA GLN A 145 -5.97 -6.86 13.47
C GLN A 145 -4.59 -6.20 13.36
N GLY A 146 -3.52 -6.95 13.67
CA GLY A 146 -2.15 -6.46 13.56
C GLY A 146 -1.80 -6.11 12.11
N LEU A 147 -2.25 -6.96 11.19
CA LEU A 147 -2.02 -6.77 9.76
C LEU A 147 -2.83 -5.59 9.20
N GLU A 148 -4.11 -5.45 9.56
CA GLU A 148 -4.94 -4.31 9.16
C GLU A 148 -4.28 -2.98 9.55
N LEU A 149 -3.85 -2.86 10.81
CA LEU A 149 -3.19 -1.66 11.30
C LEU A 149 -1.88 -1.38 10.55
N ALA A 150 -1.07 -2.41 10.31
CA ALA A 150 0.19 -2.26 9.59
C ALA A 150 -0.01 -1.86 8.11
N ILE A 151 -1.03 -2.42 7.44
CA ILE A 151 -1.38 -2.02 6.07
C ILE A 151 -1.82 -0.55 6.06
N LYS A 152 -2.73 -0.16 6.94
CA LYS A 152 -3.19 1.24 7.08
C LYS A 152 -2.04 2.19 7.35
N ASN A 153 -1.06 1.81 8.18
CA ASN A 153 0.13 2.61 8.44
C ASN A 153 1.01 2.80 7.18
N ILE A 154 1.19 1.77 6.36
CA ILE A 154 1.95 1.89 5.10
C ILE A 154 1.19 2.79 4.12
N TRP A 155 -0.10 2.56 3.98
CA TRP A 155 -0.98 3.33 3.11
C TRP A 155 -1.08 4.80 3.52
N SER A 156 -1.12 5.10 4.82
CA SER A 156 -1.12 6.48 5.31
C SER A 156 0.22 7.19 5.05
N GLN A 157 1.35 6.48 5.06
CA GLN A 157 2.65 7.05 4.67
C GLN A 157 2.71 7.42 3.17
N LEU A 158 1.96 6.74 2.31
CA LEU A 158 1.84 7.12 0.89
C LEU A 158 1.17 8.48 0.70
N LEU A 159 0.36 8.92 1.67
CA LEU A 159 -0.32 10.22 1.64
C LEU A 159 0.37 11.26 2.53
N SER A 160 1.67 11.08 2.80
CA SER A 160 2.46 12.12 3.45
C SER A 160 2.65 13.31 2.52
N ALA A 161 2.81 14.52 3.07
CA ALA A 161 3.04 15.73 2.28
C ALA A 161 4.29 15.62 1.38
N GLN A 162 5.27 14.79 1.75
CA GLN A 162 6.48 14.51 0.97
C GLN A 162 6.26 13.47 -0.14
N SER A 163 5.21 12.67 -0.03
CA SER A 163 4.84 11.65 -1.01
C SER A 163 3.87 12.20 -2.08
N LEU A 164 3.19 13.30 -1.77
CA LEU A 164 2.20 13.95 -2.63
C LEU A 164 2.80 15.04 -3.54
N PHE A 165 3.95 15.64 -3.17
CA PHE A 165 4.55 16.80 -3.87
C PHE A 165 6.09 16.80 -3.81
#